data_AF-A0A974HBK2-F1
#
_entry.id   AF-A0A974HBK2-F1
#
_cell.length_a   1.000
_cell.length_b   1.000
_cell.length_c   1.000
_cell.angle_alpha   90.00
_cell.angle_beta   90.00
_cell.angle_gamma   90.00
#
_symmetry.space_group_name_H-M   'P 1'
#
loop_
_entity.id
_entity.type
_entity.pdbx_description
1 polymer ?
#
loop_
_entity_poly.entity_id
_entity_poly.type
_entity_poly.pdbx_seq_one_letter_code
_entity_poly.pdbx_strand_id
1 'polypeptide(L)'
;MTFAYTDQDAKRITESVSGPNEFLTAKDCIQEFRTLEQLQRKYIAYDLHLRTLAEYVKLQRVPRGLRVQLHPTLFSDKQEYRNKWEAIVNKCSLDLMLLTMEHLQQALPDIKDETSKMEDSIRNAFPLPTVSSGMTKLTDHLARFRTEVESRKRSKFQRDAGD
;
A
#
# COMPACT_ATOMS: atom_id res chain seq x y z
N MET A 1 34.76 -37.27 -19.45
CA MET A 1 33.39 -37.71 -19.13
C MET A 1 32.98 -37.02 -17.85
N THR A 2 31.86 -36.30 -17.85
CA THR A 2 31.34 -35.58 -16.68
C THR A 2 30.57 -36.56 -15.83
N PHE A 3 30.94 -36.72 -14.57
CA PHE A 3 30.20 -37.55 -13.62
C PHE A 3 28.81 -36.96 -13.38
N ALA A 4 27.78 -37.81 -13.37
CA ALA A 4 26.40 -37.45 -13.04
C ALA A 4 25.76 -38.58 -12.24
N TYR A 5 25.00 -38.23 -11.20
CA TYR A 5 24.21 -39.20 -10.43
C TYR A 5 23.04 -39.71 -11.27
N THR A 6 22.73 -41.01 -11.13
CA THR A 6 21.54 -41.60 -11.74
C THR A 6 20.28 -41.31 -10.91
N ASP A 7 19.09 -41.45 -11.49
CA ASP A 7 17.82 -41.30 -10.74
C ASP A 7 17.70 -42.31 -9.58
N GLN A 8 18.32 -43.49 -9.72
CA GLN A 8 18.42 -44.47 -8.64
C GLN A 8 19.34 -43.99 -7.51
N ASP A 9 20.46 -43.35 -7.84
CA ASP A 9 21.34 -42.75 -6.84
C ASP A 9 20.62 -41.62 -6.08
N ALA A 10 19.93 -40.74 -6.80
CA ALA A 10 19.16 -39.66 -6.21
C ALA A 10 18.10 -40.19 -5.24
N LYS A 11 17.30 -41.17 -5.68
CA LYS A 11 16.24 -41.78 -4.87
C LYS A 11 16.81 -42.44 -3.61
N ARG A 12 17.87 -43.26 -3.74
CA ARG A 12 18.56 -43.90 -2.61
C ARG A 12 19.09 -42.87 -1.61
N ILE A 13 19.72 -41.80 -2.09
CA ILE A 13 20.28 -40.75 -1.22
C ILE A 13 19.16 -40.03 -0.49
N THR A 14 18.08 -39.64 -1.18
CA THR A 14 16.96 -38.93 -0.54
C THR A 14 16.18 -39.79 0.45
N GLU A 15 15.94 -41.07 0.14
CA GLU A 15 15.22 -41.99 1.03
C GLU A 15 16.04 -42.35 2.28
N SER A 16 17.37 -42.24 2.21
CA SER A 16 18.25 -42.45 3.37
C SER A 16 18.21 -41.32 4.40
N VAL A 17 17.69 -40.13 4.02
CA VAL A 17 17.51 -39.00 4.93
C VAL A 17 16.20 -39.18 5.68
N SER A 18 16.27 -39.63 6.92
CA SER A 18 15.12 -39.82 7.81
C SER A 18 15.07 -38.74 8.89
N GLY A 19 13.90 -38.14 9.08
CA GLY A 19 13.65 -37.13 10.12
C GLY A 19 12.36 -36.35 9.85
N PRO A 20 11.83 -35.64 10.84
CA PRO A 20 10.69 -34.75 10.62
C PRO A 20 11.11 -33.59 9.72
N ASN A 21 10.64 -33.60 8.47
CA ASN A 21 10.85 -32.51 7.52
C ASN A 21 9.93 -31.29 7.78
N GLU A 22 9.10 -31.35 8.82
CA GLU A 22 8.14 -30.30 9.16
C GLU A 22 8.78 -28.93 9.37
N PHE A 23 10.06 -28.84 9.79
CA PHE A 23 10.74 -27.55 9.94
C PHE A 23 10.90 -26.79 8.61
N LEU A 24 10.89 -27.48 7.47
CA LEU A 24 10.98 -26.87 6.13
C LEU A 24 9.63 -26.39 5.61
N THR A 25 8.53 -26.95 6.12
CA THR A 25 7.17 -26.68 5.64
C THR A 25 6.28 -26.03 6.71
N ALA A 26 6.79 -25.84 7.93
CA ALA A 26 6.05 -25.24 9.03
C ALA A 26 5.74 -23.79 8.70
N LYS A 27 4.45 -23.45 8.81
CA LYS A 27 4.01 -22.06 8.69
C LYS A 27 4.53 -21.27 9.90
N ASP A 28 5.23 -20.17 9.64
CA ASP A 28 5.66 -19.24 10.68
C ASP A 28 4.55 -18.23 10.97
N CYS A 29 3.91 -18.39 12.13
CA CYS A 29 2.86 -17.50 12.60
C CYS A 29 3.29 -16.02 12.60
N ILE A 30 4.53 -15.72 12.97
CA ILE A 30 5.04 -14.35 13.02
C ILE A 30 5.11 -13.77 11.61
N GLN A 31 5.59 -14.55 10.65
CA GLN A 31 5.72 -14.12 9.26
C GLN A 31 4.35 -13.92 8.59
N GLU A 32 3.38 -14.79 8.87
CA GLU A 32 2.01 -14.65 8.38
C GLU A 32 1.36 -13.36 8.93
N PHE A 33 1.48 -13.09 10.24
CA PHE A 33 0.98 -11.85 10.84
C PHE A 33 1.68 -10.59 10.31
N ARG A 34 2.99 -10.65 10.01
CA ARG A 34 3.71 -9.52 9.37
C ARG A 34 3.17 -9.23 7.98
N THR A 35 2.89 -10.27 7.20
CA THR A 35 2.36 -10.13 5.85
C THR A 35 0.93 -9.57 5.89
N LEU A 36 0.11 -10.06 6.82
CA LEU A 36 -1.22 -9.51 7.08
C LEU A 36 -1.16 -8.03 7.49
N GLU A 37 -0.23 -7.65 8.37
CA GLU A 37 -0.03 -6.24 8.77
C GLU A 37 0.30 -5.37 7.55
N GLN A 38 1.19 -5.83 6.66
CA GLN A 38 1.57 -5.08 5.46
C GLN A 38 0.36 -4.83 4.54
N LEU A 39 -0.47 -5.85 4.30
CA LEU A 39 -1.68 -5.74 3.49
C LEU A 39 -2.68 -4.75 4.10
N GLN A 40 -2.93 -4.85 5.40
CA GLN A 40 -3.86 -3.95 6.09
C GLN A 40 -3.33 -2.50 6.16
N ARG A 41 -2.02 -2.30 6.34
CA ARG A 41 -1.39 -0.97 6.25
C ARG A 41 -1.50 -0.39 4.84
N LYS A 42 -1.31 -1.21 3.80
CA LYS A 42 -1.53 -0.79 2.40
C LYS A 42 -2.97 -0.34 2.20
N TYR A 43 -3.94 -1.12 2.68
CA TYR A 43 -5.36 -0.76 2.63
C TYR A 43 -5.65 0.59 3.31
N ILE A 44 -5.19 0.77 4.56
CA ILE A 44 -5.37 2.04 5.30
C ILE A 44 -4.75 3.22 4.55
N ALA A 45 -3.54 3.05 4.01
CA ALA A 45 -2.88 4.10 3.26
C ALA A 45 -3.68 4.51 2.01
N TYR A 46 -4.22 3.53 1.27
CA TYR A 46 -5.02 3.75 0.07
C TYR A 46 -6.38 4.38 0.39
N ASP A 47 -7.12 3.86 1.38
CA ASP A 47 -8.40 4.41 1.84
C ASP A 47 -8.25 5.87 2.26
N LEU A 48 -7.26 6.18 3.11
CA LEU A 48 -7.01 7.54 3.54
C LEU A 48 -6.54 8.44 2.39
N HIS A 49 -5.80 7.91 1.42
CA HIS A 49 -5.41 8.69 0.25
C HIS A 49 -6.60 9.05 -0.62
N LEU A 50 -7.45 8.08 -0.92
CA LEU A 50 -8.68 8.26 -1.69
C LEU A 50 -9.58 9.33 -1.05
N ARG A 51 -9.81 9.23 0.27
CA ARG A 51 -10.59 10.24 1.03
C ARG A 51 -9.98 11.63 0.93
N THR A 52 -8.65 11.72 1.04
CA THR A 52 -7.97 13.03 0.96
C THR A 52 -8.08 13.63 -0.44
N LEU A 53 -7.88 12.83 -1.49
CA LEU A 53 -8.02 13.29 -2.89
C LEU A 53 -9.45 13.77 -3.17
N ALA A 54 -10.45 13.06 -2.66
CA ALA A 54 -11.84 13.49 -2.78
C ALA A 54 -12.08 14.89 -2.20
N GLU A 55 -11.48 15.21 -1.05
CA GLU A 55 -11.57 16.56 -0.48
C GLU A 55 -10.83 17.63 -1.31
N TYR A 56 -9.66 17.31 -1.86
CA TYR A 56 -8.96 18.21 -2.79
C TYR A 56 -9.81 18.52 -4.02
N VAL A 57 -10.41 17.49 -4.64
CA VAL A 57 -11.27 17.64 -5.82
C VAL A 57 -12.54 18.45 -5.50
N LYS A 58 -13.21 18.17 -4.38
CA LYS A 58 -14.39 18.94 -3.94
C LYS A 58 -14.09 20.43 -3.78
N LEU A 59 -12.93 20.76 -3.24
CA LEU A 59 -12.50 22.15 -3.06
C LEU A 59 -11.79 22.75 -4.29
N GLN A 60 -11.71 22.01 -5.40
CA GLN A 60 -10.96 22.41 -6.61
C GLN A 60 -9.51 22.85 -6.27
N ARG A 61 -8.90 22.19 -5.28
CA ARG A 61 -7.58 22.53 -4.76
C ARG A 61 -6.53 21.59 -5.31
N VAL A 62 -5.47 22.14 -5.87
CA VAL A 62 -4.30 21.36 -6.31
C VAL A 62 -3.28 21.25 -5.16
N PRO A 63 -2.92 20.02 -4.71
CA PRO A 63 -1.89 19.82 -3.70
C PRO A 63 -0.55 20.42 -4.15
N ARG A 64 0.26 20.96 -3.23
CA ARG A 64 1.53 21.64 -3.57
C ARG A 64 2.44 20.81 -4.47
N GLY A 65 2.57 19.51 -4.22
CA GLY A 65 3.42 18.61 -5.02
C GLY A 65 2.93 18.32 -6.43
N LEU A 66 1.67 18.67 -6.74
CA LEU A 66 1.08 18.57 -8.09
C LEU A 66 0.92 19.95 -8.76
N ARG A 67 1.30 21.04 -8.08
CA ARG A 67 1.29 22.37 -8.68
C ARG A 67 2.48 22.47 -9.64
N VAL A 68 2.17 22.71 -10.90
CA VAL A 68 3.14 22.86 -11.98
C VAL A 68 3.44 24.34 -12.17
N GLN A 69 4.69 24.72 -11.93
CA GLN A 69 5.23 26.07 -12.19
C GLN A 69 5.92 26.12 -13.56
N LEU A 70 5.25 25.58 -14.59
CA LEU A 70 5.74 25.65 -15.95
C LEU A 70 5.08 26.84 -16.61
N HIS A 71 5.88 27.72 -17.22
CA HIS A 71 5.40 28.77 -18.08
C HIS A 71 6.38 28.99 -19.25
N PRO A 72 5.92 29.50 -20.39
CA PRO A 72 6.80 29.77 -21.53
C PRO A 72 7.83 30.85 -21.21
N THR A 73 8.92 30.83 -21.97
CA THR A 73 9.87 31.96 -22.02
C THR A 73 9.26 33.18 -22.72
N LEU A 74 8.32 32.95 -23.63
CA LEU A 74 7.55 34.00 -24.27
C LEU A 74 6.67 34.71 -23.24
N PHE A 75 6.78 36.04 -23.19
CA PHE A 75 6.02 36.90 -22.27
C PHE A 75 6.26 36.61 -20.78
N SER A 76 7.47 36.17 -20.41
CA SER A 76 7.85 35.88 -19.02
C SER A 76 7.80 37.09 -18.09
N ASP A 77 7.85 38.29 -18.66
CA ASP A 77 7.68 39.58 -17.98
C ASP A 77 6.22 39.83 -17.54
N LYS A 78 5.24 39.19 -18.20
CA LYS A 78 3.81 39.38 -17.92
C LYS A 78 3.32 38.41 -16.87
N GLN A 79 3.25 38.86 -15.62
CA GLN A 79 2.76 38.06 -14.50
C GLN A 79 1.37 37.46 -14.76
N GLU A 80 0.45 38.22 -15.36
CA GLU A 80 -0.91 37.75 -15.67
C GLU A 80 -0.90 36.58 -16.66
N TYR A 81 -0.01 36.61 -17.66
CA TYR A 81 0.12 35.53 -18.64
C TYR A 81 0.63 34.24 -17.97
N ARG A 82 1.65 34.35 -17.12
CA ARG A 82 2.19 33.22 -16.35
C ARG A 82 1.14 32.60 -15.45
N ASN A 83 0.40 33.42 -14.70
CA ASN A 83 -0.66 32.95 -13.82
C ASN A 83 -1.77 32.20 -14.59
N LYS A 84 -2.19 32.72 -15.75
CA LYS A 84 -3.18 32.04 -16.61
C LYS A 84 -2.65 30.74 -17.17
N TRP A 85 -1.39 30.71 -17.60
CA TRP A 85 -0.75 29.51 -18.12
C TRP A 85 -0.66 28.42 -17.06
N GLU A 86 -0.14 28.75 -15.87
CA GLU A 86 -0.06 27.83 -14.74
C GLU A 86 -1.45 27.33 -14.35
N ALA A 87 -2.48 28.19 -14.32
CA ALA A 87 -3.85 27.77 -14.03
C ALA A 87 -4.37 26.74 -15.04
N ILE A 88 -4.09 26.92 -16.34
CA ILE A 88 -4.47 25.97 -17.39
C ILE A 88 -3.73 24.64 -17.22
N VAL A 89 -2.42 24.66 -16.98
CA VAL A 89 -1.63 23.43 -16.80
C VAL A 89 -2.06 22.68 -15.54
N ASN A 90 -2.32 23.41 -14.45
CA ASN A 90 -2.79 22.84 -13.19
C ASN A 90 -4.21 22.27 -13.26
N LYS A 91 -4.98 22.57 -14.31
CA LYS A 91 -6.26 21.89 -14.57
C LYS A 91 -6.06 20.38 -14.75
N CYS A 92 -4.99 19.97 -15.44
CA CYS A 92 -4.65 18.56 -15.61
C CYS A 92 -4.32 17.87 -14.29
N SER A 93 -3.84 18.60 -13.28
CA SER A 93 -3.55 18.03 -11.96
C SER A 93 -4.80 17.49 -11.26
N LEU A 94 -5.98 18.09 -11.49
CA LEU A 94 -7.25 17.57 -10.99
C LEU A 94 -7.61 16.25 -11.67
N ASP A 95 -7.43 16.17 -13.00
CA ASP A 95 -7.70 14.96 -13.77
C ASP A 95 -6.75 13.82 -13.36
N LEU A 96 -5.48 14.11 -13.07
CA LEU A 96 -4.52 13.13 -12.54
C LEU A 96 -4.92 12.62 -11.15
N MET A 97 -5.48 13.48 -10.30
CA MET A 97 -6.04 13.04 -9.02
C MET A 97 -7.23 12.11 -9.24
N LEU A 98 -8.14 12.44 -10.17
CA LEU A 98 -9.28 11.59 -10.51
C LEU A 98 -8.86 10.23 -11.06
N LEU A 99 -7.87 10.19 -11.97
CA LEU A 99 -7.29 8.94 -12.48
C LEU A 99 -6.75 8.05 -11.35
N THR A 100 -6.07 8.68 -10.38
CA THR A 100 -5.54 7.98 -9.21
C THR A 100 -6.68 7.45 -8.34
N MET A 101 -7.73 8.25 -8.12
CA MET A 101 -8.91 7.85 -7.35
C MET A 101 -9.61 6.64 -7.97
N GLU A 102 -9.80 6.64 -9.29
CA GLU A 102 -10.41 5.53 -10.04
C GLU A 102 -9.64 4.22 -9.82
N HIS A 103 -8.31 4.24 -9.96
CA HIS A 103 -7.48 3.06 -9.72
C HIS A 103 -7.51 2.61 -8.25
N LEU A 104 -7.53 3.55 -7.30
CA LEU A 104 -7.63 3.22 -5.88
C LEU A 104 -8.97 2.55 -5.55
N GLN A 105 -10.07 2.99 -6.16
CA GLN A 105 -11.39 2.40 -5.97
C GLN A 105 -11.47 0.96 -6.48
N GLN A 106 -10.75 0.63 -7.55
CA GLN A 106 -10.65 -0.74 -8.06
C GLN A 106 -9.74 -1.61 -7.19
N ALA A 107 -8.62 -1.09 -6.71
CA ALA A 107 -7.63 -1.87 -5.93
C ALA A 107 -8.06 -2.15 -4.48
N LEU A 108 -8.88 -1.28 -3.87
CA LEU A 108 -9.30 -1.44 -2.47
C LEU A 108 -10.09 -2.74 -2.20
N PRO A 109 -11.09 -3.11 -3.04
CA PRO A 109 -11.76 -4.41 -2.95
C PRO A 109 -10.80 -5.60 -3.01
N ASP A 110 -9.84 -5.59 -3.94
CA ASP A 110 -8.89 -6.69 -4.12
C ASP A 110 -8.01 -6.88 -2.87
N ILE A 111 -7.46 -5.79 -2.32
CA ILE A 111 -6.66 -5.84 -1.09
C ILE A 111 -7.51 -6.33 0.09
N LYS A 112 -8.79 -5.94 0.15
CA LYS A 112 -9.71 -6.38 1.19
C LYS A 112 -10.00 -7.88 1.11
N ASP A 113 -10.22 -8.40 -0.10
CA ASP A 113 -10.41 -9.83 -0.34
C ASP A 113 -9.14 -10.64 0.01
N GLU A 114 -7.96 -10.16 -0.42
CA GLU A 114 -6.67 -10.76 -0.07
C GLU A 114 -6.43 -10.79 1.44
N THR A 115 -6.78 -9.69 2.13
CA THR A 115 -6.71 -9.60 3.60
C THR A 115 -7.62 -10.62 4.26
N SER A 116 -8.88 -10.74 3.80
CA SER A 116 -9.84 -11.71 4.36
C SER A 116 -9.34 -13.15 4.20
N LYS A 117 -8.84 -13.50 3.02
CA LYS A 117 -8.26 -14.82 2.73
C LYS A 117 -7.07 -15.12 3.64
N MET A 118 -6.22 -14.12 3.88
CA MET A 118 -5.06 -14.26 4.77
C MET A 118 -5.49 -14.44 6.23
N GLU A 119 -6.47 -13.68 6.71
CA GLU A 119 -7.03 -13.83 8.05
C GLU A 119 -7.62 -15.22 8.27
N ASP A 120 -8.36 -15.75 7.29
CA ASP A 120 -8.91 -17.10 7.34
C ASP A 120 -7.80 -18.16 7.30
N SER A 121 -6.76 -17.98 6.48
CA SER A 121 -5.58 -18.85 6.45
C SER A 121 -4.89 -18.93 7.82
N ILE A 122 -4.68 -17.79 8.48
CA ILE A 122 -4.07 -17.70 9.82
C ILE A 122 -4.98 -18.36 10.85
N ARG A 123 -6.28 -18.09 10.81
CA ARG A 123 -7.26 -18.66 11.75
C ARG A 123 -7.32 -20.19 11.67
N ASN A 124 -7.20 -20.74 10.46
CA ASN A 124 -7.24 -22.18 10.23
C ASN A 124 -5.89 -22.88 10.48
N ALA A 125 -4.78 -22.16 10.39
CA ALA A 125 -3.43 -22.72 10.53
C ALA A 125 -2.88 -22.72 11.97
N PHE A 126 -3.38 -21.84 12.85
CA PHE A 126 -2.78 -21.63 14.18
C PHE A 126 -3.80 -21.76 15.32
N PRO A 127 -3.34 -22.10 16.55
CA PRO A 127 -4.23 -22.19 17.72
C PRO A 127 -4.92 -20.86 18.03
N LEU A 128 -6.20 -20.94 18.43
CA LEU A 128 -7.04 -19.77 18.73
C LEU A 128 -6.41 -18.77 19.73
N PRO A 129 -5.73 -19.18 20.83
CA PRO A 129 -5.09 -18.23 21.74
C PRO A 129 -3.97 -17.41 21.07
N THR A 130 -3.18 -18.06 20.21
CA THR A 130 -2.09 -17.41 19.46
C THR A 130 -2.67 -16.42 18.44
N VAL A 131 -3.70 -16.84 17.70
CA VAL A 131 -4.39 -15.99 16.72
C VAL A 131 -5.01 -14.78 17.41
N SER A 132 -5.72 -14.98 18.53
CA SER A 132 -6.35 -13.90 19.29
C SER A 132 -5.33 -12.86 19.78
N SER A 133 -4.23 -13.31 20.39
CA SER A 133 -3.16 -12.42 20.84
C SER A 133 -2.51 -11.65 19.68
N GLY A 134 -2.27 -12.33 18.55
CA GLY A 134 -1.74 -11.71 17.34
C GLY A 134 -2.67 -10.63 16.77
N MET A 135 -3.98 -10.92 16.69
CA MET A 135 -4.99 -9.98 16.20
C MET A 135 -5.14 -8.75 17.10
N THR A 136 -5.03 -8.89 18.43
CA THR A 136 -5.03 -7.73 19.34
C THR A 136 -3.84 -6.81 19.06
N LYS A 137 -2.63 -7.36 19.00
CA LYS A 137 -1.41 -6.58 18.72
C LYS A 137 -1.47 -5.90 17.35
N LEU A 138 -1.93 -6.64 16.35
CA LEU A 138 -2.14 -6.14 15.00
C LEU A 138 -3.12 -4.95 14.98
N THR A 139 -4.25 -5.08 15.66
CA THR A 139 -5.25 -4.00 15.77
C THR A 139 -4.64 -2.74 16.39
N ASP A 140 -3.86 -2.87 17.46
CA ASP A 140 -3.17 -1.75 18.11
C ASP A 140 -2.16 -1.08 17.17
N HIS A 141 -1.37 -1.87 16.44
CA HIS A 141 -0.40 -1.37 15.47
C HIS A 141 -1.10 -0.58 14.34
N LEU A 142 -2.21 -1.11 13.82
CA LEU A 142 -2.96 -0.47 12.75
C LEU A 142 -3.65 0.81 13.21
N ALA A 143 -4.19 0.83 14.44
CA ALA A 143 -4.79 2.04 15.01
C ALA A 143 -3.76 3.18 15.13
N ARG A 144 -2.55 2.86 15.61
CA ARG A 144 -1.43 3.81 15.69
C ARG A 144 -1.02 4.30 14.30
N PHE A 145 -0.83 3.37 13.37
CA PHE A 145 -0.47 3.70 11.99
C PHE A 145 -1.52 4.59 11.32
N ARG A 146 -2.81 4.27 11.47
CA ARG A 146 -3.91 5.07 10.94
C ARG A 146 -3.87 6.50 11.46
N THR A 147 -3.76 6.65 12.79
CA THR A 147 -3.68 7.96 13.45
C THR A 147 -2.50 8.79 12.92
N GLU A 148 -1.33 8.18 12.76
CA GLU A 148 -0.14 8.85 12.22
C GLU A 148 -0.35 9.30 10.76
N VAL A 149 -0.94 8.46 9.92
CA VAL A 149 -1.23 8.79 8.52
C VAL A 149 -2.29 9.89 8.42
N GLU A 150 -3.36 9.82 9.21
CA GLU A 150 -4.41 10.84 9.27
C GLU A 150 -3.85 12.20 9.71
N SER A 151 -3.02 12.23 10.76
CA SER A 151 -2.36 13.45 11.25
C SER A 151 -1.51 14.09 10.14
N ARG A 152 -0.63 13.31 9.49
CA ARG A 152 0.21 13.80 8.39
C ARG A 152 -0.60 14.32 7.20
N LYS A 153 -1.68 13.62 6.82
CA LYS A 153 -2.57 14.05 5.72
C LYS A 153 -3.31 15.33 6.08
N ARG A 154 -3.83 15.45 7.30
CA ARG A 154 -4.49 16.66 7.80
C ARG A 154 -3.55 17.87 7.78
N SER A 155 -2.34 17.74 8.32
CA SER A 155 -1.35 18.83 8.30
C SER A 155 -0.93 19.22 6.88
N LYS A 156 -0.84 18.27 5.94
CA LYS A 156 -0.60 18.59 4.52
C LYS A 156 -1.79 19.35 3.91
N PHE A 157 -3.00 18.86 4.11
CA PHE A 157 -4.21 19.47 3.55
C PHE A 157 -4.45 20.89 4.07
N GLN A 158 -4.21 21.14 5.36
CA GLN A 158 -4.32 22.47 5.96
C GLN A 158 -3.26 23.43 5.42
N ARG A 159 -2.01 22.97 5.27
CA ARG A 159 -0.97 23.77 4.63
C ARG A 159 -1.35 24.14 3.21
N ASP A 160 -1.86 23.22 2.42
CA ASP A 160 -2.29 23.49 1.05
C ASP A 160 -3.51 24.44 0.95
N ALA A 161 -4.19 24.72 2.06
CA ALA A 161 -5.29 25.69 2.13
C ALA A 161 -4.81 27.14 2.26
N GLY A 162 -3.66 27.36 2.91
CA GLY A 162 -3.13 28.69 3.21
C GLY A 162 -2.23 29.29 2.13
N ASP A 163 -1.81 28.47 1.15
CA ASP A 163 -0.99 28.85 0.00
C ASP A 163 -1.80 28.74 -1.29
#